data_AF-A0A930F653-F1
#
_entry.id   AF-A0A930F653-F1
#
_cell.length_a   1.000
_cell.length_b   1.000
_cell.length_c   1.000
_cell.angle_alpha   90.00
_cell.angle_beta   90.00
_cell.angle_gamma   90.00
#
_symmetry.space_group_name_H-M   'P 1'
#
loop_
_entity.id
_entity.type
_entity.pdbx_description
1 polymer ?
#
loop_
_entity_poly.entity_id
_entity_poly.type
_entity_poly.pdbx_seq_one_letter_code
_entity_poly.pdbx_strand_id
1 'polypeptide(L)'
;HATPSEEKLTSFRAFLSECGLSLEGGMKPTTKDYAKLLERVKDRPDHELIQTMLLRSLSQAVYHADNIGHFGLALEEYAHFTSPIRRYPDLTLHRGIKYLLAKEKGAKRKTTDTGGYHYSFDEMDLLGDHCSMTERRADDATREVADWLKCEYMQDHVGAEFSGVISSVTGFGLFVRLDDLFIDGLVHISTLDNDYY
;
A
#
# COMPACT_ATOMS: atom_id res chain seq x y z
N HIS A 1 -1.12 -8.13 -6.15
CA HIS A 1 -1.38 -6.67 -6.09
C HIS A 1 -2.13 -6.28 -7.35
N ALA A 2 -3.45 -6.10 -7.24
CA ALA A 2 -4.31 -5.82 -8.38
C ALA A 2 -3.98 -4.49 -9.06
N THR A 3 -4.51 -4.29 -10.27
CA THR A 3 -4.57 -2.96 -10.88
C THR A 3 -5.43 -2.01 -10.04
N PRO A 4 -5.25 -0.69 -10.17
CA PRO A 4 -6.18 0.31 -9.62
C PRO A 4 -7.64 0.03 -10.02
N SER A 5 -8.59 0.32 -9.14
CA SER A 5 -10.02 0.27 -9.49
C SER A 5 -10.39 1.40 -10.46
N GLU A 6 -11.48 1.22 -11.20
CA GLU A 6 -11.96 2.24 -12.15
C GLU A 6 -12.26 3.58 -11.46
N GLU A 7 -12.85 3.53 -10.26
CA GLU A 7 -13.13 4.71 -9.45
C GLU A 7 -11.84 5.45 -9.08
N LYS A 8 -10.86 4.74 -8.49
CA LYS A 8 -9.57 5.34 -8.11
C LYS A 8 -8.82 5.90 -9.31
N LEU A 9 -8.86 5.21 -10.45
CA LEU A 9 -8.25 5.67 -11.68
C LEU A 9 -8.93 6.92 -12.22
N THR A 10 -10.26 6.98 -12.17
CA THR A 10 -11.06 8.13 -12.62
C THR A 10 -10.77 9.36 -11.76
N SER A 11 -10.78 9.20 -10.43
CA SER A 11 -10.44 10.28 -9.50
C SER A 11 -9.00 10.77 -9.70
N PHE A 12 -8.04 9.86 -9.90
CA PHE A 12 -6.65 10.24 -10.17
C PHE A 12 -6.51 11.00 -11.50
N ARG A 13 -7.25 10.61 -12.54
CA ARG A 13 -7.28 11.35 -13.81
C ARG A 13 -7.90 12.73 -13.71
N ALA A 14 -8.97 12.87 -12.95
CA ALA A 14 -9.59 14.17 -12.70
C ALA A 14 -8.58 15.12 -12.02
N PHE A 15 -7.93 14.65 -10.96
CA PHE A 15 -6.86 15.38 -10.28
C PHE A 15 -5.72 15.77 -11.24
N LEU A 16 -5.21 14.82 -12.05
CA LEU A 16 -4.16 15.14 -13.03
C LEU A 16 -4.60 16.20 -14.04
N SER A 17 -5.86 16.15 -14.49
CA SER A 17 -6.40 17.13 -15.44
C SER A 17 -6.41 18.54 -14.87
N GLU A 18 -6.72 18.69 -13.58
CA GLU A 18 -6.67 19.99 -12.87
C GLU A 18 -5.23 20.53 -12.80
N CYS A 19 -4.24 19.65 -12.69
CA CYS A 19 -2.83 20.00 -12.76
C CYS A 19 -2.30 20.24 -14.18
N GLY A 20 -3.13 20.12 -15.22
CA GLY A 20 -2.73 20.21 -16.64
C GLY A 20 -1.93 18.99 -17.13
N LEU A 21 -2.11 17.85 -16.47
CA LEU A 21 -1.44 16.58 -16.75
C LEU A 21 -2.43 15.51 -17.21
N SER A 22 -1.90 14.44 -17.79
CA SER A 22 -2.70 13.28 -18.20
C SER A 22 -1.90 11.99 -18.00
N LEU A 23 -2.62 10.92 -17.67
CA LEU A 23 -2.06 9.57 -17.57
C LEU A 23 -2.30 8.84 -18.90
N GLU A 24 -1.22 8.38 -19.53
CA GLU A 24 -1.25 7.55 -20.75
C GLU A 24 -1.88 6.16 -20.49
N GLY A 25 -1.95 5.31 -21.52
CA GLY A 25 -2.36 3.90 -21.36
C GLY A 25 -3.86 3.60 -21.45
N GLY A 26 -4.69 4.56 -21.90
CA GLY A 26 -6.10 4.31 -22.21
C GLY A 26 -6.92 3.83 -21.01
N MET A 27 -7.88 2.92 -21.17
CA MET A 27 -8.71 2.48 -20.03
C MET A 27 -7.96 1.63 -18.99
N LYS A 28 -6.84 1.02 -19.36
CA LYS A 28 -6.06 0.11 -18.49
C LYS A 28 -4.58 0.50 -18.53
N PRO A 29 -4.18 1.58 -17.84
CA PRO A 29 -2.79 2.02 -17.81
C PRO A 29 -1.89 0.96 -17.20
N THR A 30 -0.72 0.78 -17.82
CA THR A 30 0.33 -0.12 -17.36
C THR A 30 1.26 0.60 -16.38
N THR A 31 2.05 -0.17 -15.64
CA THR A 31 3.08 0.36 -14.74
C THR A 31 4.06 1.31 -15.43
N LYS A 32 4.34 1.08 -16.72
CA LYS A 32 5.19 1.96 -17.54
C LYS A 32 4.55 3.32 -17.76
N ASP A 33 3.23 3.39 -17.90
CA ASP A 33 2.51 4.66 -18.06
C ASP A 33 2.59 5.51 -16.77
N TYR A 34 2.48 4.87 -15.61
CA TYR A 34 2.70 5.50 -14.31
C TYR A 34 4.16 5.96 -14.14
N ALA A 35 5.14 5.13 -14.53
CA ALA A 35 6.55 5.49 -14.44
C ALA A 35 6.91 6.68 -15.34
N LYS A 36 6.38 6.74 -16.57
CA LYS A 36 6.53 7.91 -17.45
C LYS A 36 5.95 9.18 -16.84
N LEU A 37 4.77 9.08 -16.23
CA LEU A 37 4.15 10.21 -15.54
C LEU A 37 5.08 10.73 -14.42
N LEU A 38 5.59 9.83 -13.57
CA LEU A 38 6.51 10.17 -12.48
C LEU A 38 7.77 10.87 -12.99
N GLU A 39 8.35 10.41 -14.10
CA GLU A 39 9.52 11.07 -14.70
C GLU A 39 9.18 12.48 -15.21
N ARG A 40 8.01 12.65 -15.84
CA ARG A 40 7.55 13.95 -16.35
C ARG A 40 7.29 14.97 -15.24
N VAL A 41 6.89 14.52 -14.05
CA VAL A 41 6.52 15.42 -12.93
C VAL A 41 7.66 15.66 -11.94
N LYS A 42 8.85 15.07 -12.17
CA LYS A 42 9.97 15.07 -11.23
C LYS A 42 10.46 16.46 -10.82
N ASP A 43 10.54 17.38 -11.78
CA ASP A 43 11.06 18.74 -11.55
C ASP A 43 9.94 19.75 -11.23
N ARG A 44 8.70 19.30 -11.06
CA ARG A 44 7.57 20.20 -10.75
C ARG A 44 7.50 20.51 -9.26
N PRO A 45 7.06 21.72 -8.88
CA PRO A 45 6.88 22.07 -7.47
C PRO A 45 5.79 21.23 -6.76
N ASP A 46 4.83 20.68 -7.50
CA ASP A 46 3.74 19.83 -7.00
C ASP A 46 4.04 18.32 -7.12
N HIS A 47 5.30 17.93 -7.36
CA HIS A 47 5.72 16.53 -7.54
C HIS A 47 5.27 15.61 -6.40
N GLU A 48 5.51 16.02 -5.15
CA GLU A 48 5.20 15.20 -3.97
C GLU A 48 3.70 14.95 -3.82
N LEU A 49 2.88 15.96 -4.12
CA LEU A 49 1.43 15.83 -4.10
C LEU A 49 0.96 14.84 -5.17
N ILE A 50 1.48 14.96 -6.40
CA ILE A 50 1.15 14.05 -7.49
C ILE A 50 1.58 12.62 -7.17
N GLN A 51 2.77 12.43 -6.61
CA GLN A 51 3.26 11.12 -6.18
C GLN A 51 2.37 10.52 -5.09
N THR A 52 1.95 11.33 -4.11
CA THR A 52 1.04 10.90 -3.05
C THR A 52 -0.31 10.46 -3.61
N MET A 53 -0.90 11.26 -4.51
CA MET A 53 -2.17 10.92 -5.16
C MET A 53 -2.06 9.66 -6.04
N LEU A 54 -0.94 9.48 -6.73
CA LEU A 54 -0.64 8.28 -7.49
C LEU A 54 -0.61 7.05 -6.59
N LEU A 55 0.13 7.10 -5.48
CA LEU A 55 0.23 6.00 -4.52
C LEU A 55 -1.14 5.66 -3.92
N ARG A 56 -1.95 6.67 -3.57
CA ARG A 56 -3.32 6.49 -3.06
C ARG A 56 -4.27 5.86 -4.10
N SER A 57 -4.01 6.07 -5.40
CA SER A 57 -4.78 5.45 -6.48
C SER A 57 -4.53 3.94 -6.62
N LEU A 58 -3.41 3.42 -6.08
CA LEU A 58 -3.08 2.00 -6.17
C LEU A 58 -3.98 1.14 -5.28
N SER A 59 -4.13 -0.12 -5.67
CA SER A 59 -4.79 -1.15 -4.88
C SER A 59 -3.83 -1.71 -3.84
N GLN A 60 -4.34 -2.08 -2.66
CA GLN A 60 -3.51 -2.71 -1.64
C GLN A 60 -3.05 -4.10 -2.10
N ALA A 61 -1.81 -4.48 -1.77
CA ALA A 61 -1.34 -5.85 -1.96
C ALA A 61 -2.03 -6.79 -0.95
N VAL A 62 -2.32 -8.01 -1.38
CA VAL A 62 -2.93 -9.06 -0.56
C VAL A 62 -2.31 -10.41 -0.91
N TYR A 63 -2.35 -11.35 0.03
CA TYR A 63 -2.14 -12.76 -0.24
C TYR A 63 -3.42 -13.36 -0.81
N HIS A 64 -3.31 -14.04 -1.94
CA HIS A 64 -4.43 -14.65 -2.66
C HIS A 64 -3.98 -15.98 -3.25
N ALA A 65 -4.87 -16.98 -3.31
CA ALA A 65 -4.55 -18.30 -3.85
C ALA A 65 -4.33 -18.24 -5.37
N ASP A 66 -5.16 -17.47 -6.09
CA ASP A 66 -4.95 -17.18 -7.49
C ASP A 66 -3.87 -16.12 -7.72
N ASN A 67 -3.01 -16.35 -8.70
CA ASN A 67 -2.06 -15.37 -9.17
C ASN A 67 -2.75 -14.31 -10.05
N ILE A 68 -2.91 -13.11 -9.51
CA ILE A 68 -3.41 -11.93 -10.22
C ILE A 68 -2.30 -10.96 -10.65
N GLY A 69 -1.04 -11.39 -10.53
CA GLY A 69 0.14 -10.57 -10.74
C GLY A 69 0.39 -9.51 -9.66
N HIS A 70 1.48 -8.76 -9.85
CA HIS A 70 1.90 -7.72 -8.93
C HIS A 70 2.10 -6.39 -9.67
N PHE A 71 1.03 -5.60 -9.78
CA PHE A 71 1.03 -4.33 -10.51
C PHE A 71 2.13 -3.39 -10.00
N GLY A 72 2.25 -3.11 -8.70
CA GLY A 72 3.29 -2.20 -8.20
C GLY A 72 4.75 -2.60 -8.50
N LEU A 73 5.00 -3.88 -8.82
CA LEU A 73 6.34 -4.39 -9.15
C LEU A 73 6.52 -4.69 -10.64
N ALA A 74 5.46 -4.51 -11.44
CA ALA A 74 5.43 -4.90 -12.85
C ALA A 74 5.81 -6.38 -13.10
N LEU A 75 5.38 -7.30 -12.21
CA LEU A 75 5.63 -8.74 -12.32
C LEU A 75 4.33 -9.52 -12.58
N GLU A 76 4.40 -10.48 -13.50
CA GLU A 76 3.28 -11.41 -13.80
C GLU A 76 3.08 -12.44 -12.68
N GLU A 77 4.17 -12.91 -12.07
CA GLU A 77 4.15 -13.87 -10.97
C GLU A 77 5.03 -13.35 -9.84
N TYR A 78 4.47 -13.30 -8.64
CA TYR A 78 5.21 -12.89 -7.45
C TYR A 78 4.62 -13.51 -6.20
N ALA A 79 5.48 -14.00 -5.32
CA ALA A 79 5.12 -14.51 -4.01
C ALA A 79 6.22 -14.19 -2.99
N HIS A 80 5.84 -13.98 -1.73
CA HIS A 80 6.79 -13.83 -0.64
C HIS A 80 7.40 -15.19 -0.24
N PHE A 81 8.73 -15.28 -0.27
CA PHE A 81 9.48 -16.50 0.05
C PHE A 81 10.59 -16.32 1.09
N THR A 82 11.16 -15.12 1.20
CA THR A 82 12.46 -14.88 1.84
C THR A 82 12.38 -14.63 3.35
N SER A 83 11.20 -14.63 3.98
CA SER A 83 11.03 -14.26 5.40
C SER A 83 10.08 -15.19 6.19
N PRO A 84 10.25 -16.53 6.14
CA PRO A 84 9.37 -17.49 6.83
C PRO A 84 9.36 -17.39 8.36
N ILE A 85 10.35 -16.71 8.96
CA ILE A 85 10.42 -16.48 10.41
C ILE A 85 9.37 -15.45 10.87
N ARG A 86 9.02 -14.49 10.01
CA ARG A 86 8.19 -13.33 10.37
C ARG A 86 6.95 -13.14 9.49
N ARG A 87 6.73 -14.02 8.52
CA ARG A 87 5.57 -14.02 7.63
C ARG A 87 5.10 -15.45 7.41
N TYR A 88 3.84 -15.73 7.76
CA TYR A 88 3.26 -17.06 7.62
C TYR A 88 3.11 -17.52 6.15
N PRO A 89 2.79 -16.65 5.18
CA PRO A 89 2.74 -17.04 3.76
C PRO A 89 4.08 -17.59 3.22
N ASP A 90 5.22 -17.01 3.62
CA ASP A 90 6.52 -17.55 3.26
C ASP A 90 6.70 -18.97 3.81
N LEU A 91 6.24 -19.25 5.04
CA LEU A 91 6.31 -20.59 5.62
C LEU A 91 5.46 -21.61 4.85
N THR A 92 4.25 -21.25 4.43
CA THR A 92 3.40 -22.14 3.63
C THR A 92 4.00 -22.40 2.26
N LEU A 93 4.64 -21.39 1.65
CA LEU A 93 5.36 -21.53 0.40
C LEU A 93 6.59 -22.45 0.52
N HIS A 94 7.39 -22.30 1.59
CA HIS A 94 8.50 -23.23 1.89
C HIS A 94 8.01 -24.68 2.02
N ARG A 95 6.86 -24.89 2.68
CA ARG A 95 6.24 -26.21 2.80
C ARG A 95 5.79 -26.77 1.45
N GLY A 96 5.17 -25.93 0.62
CA GLY A 96 4.72 -26.29 -0.74
C GLY A 96 5.88 -26.68 -1.64
N ILE A 97 6.96 -25.90 -1.66
CA ILE A 97 8.16 -26.19 -2.46
C ILE A 97 8.81 -27.52 -2.04
N LYS A 98 8.99 -27.74 -0.74
CA LYS A 98 9.53 -29.03 -0.23
C LYS A 98 8.64 -30.22 -0.62
N TYR A 99 7.33 -30.05 -0.58
CA TYR A 99 6.38 -31.08 -1.04
C TYR A 99 6.56 -31.38 -2.53
N LEU A 100 6.63 -30.35 -3.39
CA LEU A 100 6.82 -30.52 -4.83
C LEU A 100 8.13 -31.25 -5.17
N LEU A 101 9.24 -30.87 -4.53
CA LEU A 101 10.54 -31.53 -4.71
C LEU A 101 10.52 -33.02 -4.30
N ALA A 102 9.75 -33.39 -3.28
CA ALA A 102 9.58 -34.79 -2.89
C ALA A 102 8.65 -35.54 -3.86
N LYS A 103 7.59 -34.88 -4.35
CA LYS A 103 6.65 -35.43 -5.33
C LYS A 103 7.33 -35.76 -6.65
N GLU A 104 8.25 -34.92 -7.12
CA GLU A 104 9.10 -35.17 -8.30
C GLU A 104 9.93 -36.45 -8.16
N LYS A 105 10.30 -36.82 -6.92
CA LYS A 105 11.03 -38.07 -6.60
C LYS A 105 10.11 -39.27 -6.38
N GLY A 106 8.80 -39.13 -6.63
CA GLY A 106 7.82 -40.21 -6.52
C GLY A 106 7.13 -40.32 -5.15
N ALA A 107 7.29 -39.34 -4.26
CA ALA A 107 6.56 -39.34 -2.98
C ALA A 107 5.04 -39.19 -3.22
N LYS A 108 4.24 -40.08 -2.59
CA LYS A 108 2.77 -40.06 -2.68
C LYS A 108 2.09 -39.43 -1.46
N ARG A 109 2.84 -39.19 -0.39
CA ARG A 109 2.32 -38.60 0.87
C ARG A 109 2.09 -37.10 0.68
N LYS A 110 1.12 -36.54 1.41
CA LYS A 110 0.90 -35.09 1.50
C LYS A 110 1.97 -34.35 2.32
N THR A 111 2.82 -35.09 3.03
CA THR A 111 3.88 -34.56 3.89
C THR A 111 5.25 -35.09 3.47
N THR A 112 6.30 -34.40 3.90
CA THR A 112 7.70 -34.84 3.72
C THR A 112 8.41 -34.84 5.07
N ASP A 113 9.44 -35.68 5.22
CA ASP A 113 10.18 -35.81 6.48
C ASP A 113 10.98 -34.54 6.83
N THR A 114 11.20 -33.65 5.85
CA THR A 114 11.89 -32.35 6.03
C THR A 114 10.92 -31.17 6.22
N GLY A 115 9.64 -31.45 6.46
CA GLY A 115 8.63 -30.46 6.83
C GLY A 115 7.81 -29.87 5.67
N GLY A 116 7.93 -30.38 4.45
CA GLY A 116 7.02 -30.09 3.34
C GLY A 116 5.59 -30.59 3.55
N TYR A 117 4.61 -29.85 3.03
CA TYR A 117 3.17 -30.10 3.18
C TYR A 117 2.40 -29.64 1.93
N HIS A 118 1.41 -30.43 1.51
CA HIS A 118 0.48 -30.07 0.43
C HIS A 118 -0.83 -29.53 0.98
N TYR A 119 -1.12 -28.28 0.65
CA TYR A 119 -2.39 -27.61 0.93
C TYR A 119 -3.34 -27.74 -0.28
N SER A 120 -4.63 -27.91 -0.02
CA SER A 120 -5.67 -27.75 -1.04
C SER A 120 -5.85 -26.27 -1.42
N PHE A 121 -6.59 -26.05 -2.51
CA PHE A 121 -6.94 -24.70 -2.93
C PHE A 121 -7.80 -23.98 -1.88
N ASP A 122 -8.83 -24.66 -1.35
CA ASP A 122 -9.71 -24.10 -0.30
C ASP A 122 -8.94 -23.74 0.98
N GLU A 123 -7.93 -24.55 1.36
CA GLU A 123 -7.05 -24.22 2.49
C GLU A 123 -6.22 -22.96 2.20
N MET A 124 -5.73 -22.81 0.97
CA MET A 124 -4.94 -21.65 0.55
C MET A 124 -5.76 -20.37 0.46
N ASP A 125 -7.01 -20.45 0.04
CA ASP A 125 -7.91 -19.31 -0.05
C ASP A 125 -8.18 -18.73 1.34
N LEU A 126 -8.57 -19.59 2.29
CA LEU A 126 -8.76 -19.21 3.69
C LEU A 126 -7.47 -18.67 4.34
N LEU A 127 -6.32 -19.25 4.01
CA LEU A 127 -5.02 -18.77 4.49
C LEU A 127 -4.65 -17.40 3.89
N GLY A 128 -4.98 -17.15 2.62
CA GLY A 128 -4.76 -15.87 1.96
C GLY A 128 -5.51 -14.74 2.65
N ASP A 129 -6.80 -14.95 2.91
CA ASP A 129 -7.64 -14.00 3.65
C ASP A 129 -7.12 -13.76 5.06
N HIS A 130 -6.81 -14.84 5.79
CA HIS A 130 -6.31 -14.74 7.16
C HIS A 130 -4.97 -14.00 7.23
N CYS A 131 -4.02 -14.32 6.35
CA CYS A 131 -2.70 -13.69 6.32
C CYS A 131 -2.80 -12.21 5.93
N SER A 132 -3.66 -11.88 4.96
CA SER A 132 -3.89 -10.49 4.57
C SER A 132 -4.58 -9.67 5.68
N MET A 133 -5.53 -10.27 6.40
CA MET A 133 -6.15 -9.64 7.56
C MET A 133 -5.16 -9.40 8.69
N THR A 134 -4.34 -10.39 9.01
CA THR A 134 -3.36 -10.29 10.10
C THR A 134 -2.23 -9.30 9.80
N GLU A 135 -1.85 -9.15 8.53
CA GLU A 135 -0.96 -8.08 8.06
C GLU A 135 -1.57 -6.70 8.34
N ARG A 136 -2.80 -6.44 7.86
CA ARG A 136 -3.49 -5.15 8.13
C ARG A 136 -3.64 -4.87 9.61
N ARG A 137 -4.05 -5.87 10.40
CA ARG A 137 -4.19 -5.73 11.84
C ARG A 137 -2.88 -5.35 12.53
N ALA A 138 -1.75 -5.90 12.06
CA ALA A 138 -0.44 -5.54 12.60
C ALA A 138 -0.09 -4.09 12.25
N ASP A 139 -0.27 -3.69 10.99
CA ASP A 139 -0.03 -2.31 10.56
C ASP A 139 -0.88 -1.31 11.34
N ASP A 140 -2.18 -1.56 11.49
CA ASP A 140 -3.11 -0.70 12.23
C ASP A 140 -2.67 -0.53 13.70
N ALA A 141 -2.33 -1.63 14.38
CA ALA A 141 -1.86 -1.57 15.77
C ALA A 141 -0.54 -0.79 15.91
N THR A 142 0.40 -0.96 14.97
CA THR A 142 1.66 -0.18 14.99
C THR A 142 1.42 1.31 14.73
N ARG A 143 0.45 1.63 13.86
CA ARG A 143 0.07 3.01 13.57
C ARG A 143 -0.58 3.68 14.78
N GLU A 144 -1.47 3.01 15.49
CA GLU A 144 -2.10 3.54 16.71
C GLU A 144 -1.06 3.94 17.76
N VAL A 145 -0.06 3.08 18.00
CA VAL A 145 1.03 3.37 18.93
C VAL A 145 1.91 4.52 18.42
N ALA A 146 2.23 4.54 17.12
CA ALA A 146 3.01 5.63 16.53
C ALA A 146 2.27 6.97 16.63
N ASP A 147 0.97 7.00 16.37
CA ASP A 147 0.14 8.21 16.47
C ASP A 147 0.07 8.70 17.93
N TRP A 148 -0.04 7.79 18.90
CA TRP A 148 0.04 8.15 20.32
C TRP A 148 1.40 8.76 20.69
N LEU A 149 2.52 8.15 20.27
CA LEU A 149 3.87 8.66 20.52
C LEU A 149 4.11 10.03 19.86
N LYS A 150 3.56 10.24 18.67
CA LYS A 150 3.62 11.55 17.99
C LYS A 150 2.86 12.61 18.78
N CYS A 151 1.67 12.29 19.30
CA CYS A 151 0.91 13.20 20.15
C CYS A 151 1.67 13.51 21.45
N GLU A 152 2.28 12.51 22.10
CA GLU A 152 3.11 12.70 23.30
C GLU A 152 4.28 13.64 23.01
N TYR A 153 5.01 13.42 21.92
CA TYR A 153 6.11 14.29 21.48
C TYR A 153 5.66 15.75 21.29
N MET A 154 4.49 15.99 20.70
CA MET A 154 3.99 17.34 20.43
C MET A 154 3.50 18.11 21.67
N GLN A 155 3.38 17.47 22.83
CA GLN A 155 2.94 18.15 24.06
C GLN A 155 3.90 19.27 24.48
N ASP A 156 5.20 19.06 24.29
CA ASP A 156 6.25 20.04 24.61
C ASP A 156 6.41 21.14 23.55
N HIS A 157 5.63 21.06 22.45
CA HIS A 157 5.73 21.94 21.29
C HIS A 157 4.49 22.84 21.10
N VAL A 158 3.62 22.93 22.09
CA VAL A 158 2.44 23.80 22.03
C VAL A 158 2.87 25.27 21.95
N GLY A 159 2.37 25.97 20.92
CA GLY A 159 2.70 27.37 20.65
C GLY A 159 3.95 27.59 19.79
N ALA A 160 4.68 26.52 19.44
CA ALA A 160 5.74 26.59 18.45
C ALA A 160 5.18 26.60 17.02
N GLU A 161 5.94 27.19 16.10
CA GLU A 161 5.62 27.25 14.67
C GLU A 161 6.46 26.23 13.90
N PHE A 162 5.84 25.58 12.92
CA PHE A 162 6.45 24.55 12.10
C PHE A 162 6.10 24.77 10.63
N SER A 163 7.04 24.45 9.75
CA SER A 163 6.76 24.30 8.32
C SER A 163 6.11 22.94 8.05
N GLY A 164 5.28 22.87 7.01
CA GLY A 164 4.58 21.65 6.66
C GLY A 164 3.85 21.72 5.34
N VAL A 165 3.42 20.55 4.86
CA VAL A 165 2.73 20.36 3.59
C VAL A 165 1.31 19.86 3.85
N ILE A 166 0.33 20.40 3.11
CA ILE A 166 -1.05 19.90 3.18
C ILE A 166 -1.09 18.44 2.70
N SER A 167 -1.41 17.51 3.61
CA SER A 167 -1.38 16.06 3.34
C SER A 167 -2.77 15.49 3.02
N SER A 168 -3.84 16.16 3.45
CA SER A 168 -5.22 15.81 3.13
C SER A 168 -6.15 17.02 3.25
N VAL A 169 -7.22 17.03 2.46
CA VAL A 169 -8.27 18.04 2.50
C VAL A 169 -9.61 17.36 2.78
N THR A 170 -10.41 17.93 3.67
CA THR A 170 -11.73 17.44 4.04
C THR A 170 -12.70 18.62 4.11
N GLY A 171 -14.02 18.37 4.08
CA GLY A 171 -15.01 19.44 4.16
C GLY A 171 -14.99 20.25 5.47
N PHE A 172 -14.32 19.77 6.51
CA PHE A 172 -14.20 20.46 7.81
C PHE A 172 -12.81 21.04 8.08
N GLY A 173 -11.87 20.93 7.13
CA GLY A 173 -10.52 21.45 7.29
C GLY A 173 -9.44 20.71 6.53
N LEU A 174 -8.20 21.07 6.84
CA LEU A 174 -6.99 20.65 6.15
C LEU A 174 -6.10 19.90 7.15
N PHE A 175 -5.53 18.76 6.74
CA PHE A 175 -4.46 18.12 7.50
C PHE A 175 -3.12 18.60 6.96
N VAL A 176 -2.25 19.05 7.85
CA VAL A 176 -0.89 19.52 7.54
C VAL A 176 0.09 18.54 8.15
N ARG A 177 0.98 18.00 7.32
CA ARG A 177 2.12 17.20 7.74
C ARG A 177 3.30 18.11 8.02
N LEU A 178 3.86 18.05 9.22
CA LEU A 178 5.05 18.80 9.59
C LEU A 178 6.29 18.24 8.88
N ASP A 179 7.12 19.14 8.38
CA ASP A 179 8.40 18.82 7.74
C ASP A 179 9.33 18.12 8.76
N ASP A 180 10.11 17.15 8.29
CA ASP A 180 11.07 16.32 9.04
C ASP A 180 10.49 15.45 10.19
N LEU A 181 9.28 15.74 10.67
CA LEU A 181 8.67 15.05 11.82
C LEU A 181 7.65 13.98 11.42
N PHE A 182 7.08 14.05 10.22
CA PHE A 182 6.03 13.12 9.75
C PHE A 182 4.82 13.03 10.70
N ILE A 183 4.50 14.14 11.36
CA ILE A 183 3.35 14.32 12.24
C ILE A 183 2.28 15.08 11.46
N ASP A 184 1.06 14.54 11.42
CA ASP A 184 -0.09 15.17 10.77
C ASP A 184 -0.96 15.88 11.84
N GLY A 185 -1.32 17.14 11.60
CA GLY A 185 -2.20 17.94 12.46
C GLY A 185 -3.37 18.54 11.69
N LEU A 186 -4.50 18.78 12.37
CA LEU A 186 -5.71 19.37 11.77
C LEU A 186 -5.73 20.89 11.91
N VAL A 187 -5.85 21.59 10.79
CA VAL A 187 -6.30 22.98 10.72
C VAL A 187 -7.80 22.95 10.40
N HIS A 188 -8.62 23.21 11.41
CA HIS A 188 -10.07 23.19 11.25
C HIS A 188 -10.54 24.40 10.44
N ILE A 189 -11.58 24.26 9.61
CA ILE A 189 -12.07 25.33 8.73
C ILE A 189 -12.45 26.61 9.48
N SER A 190 -12.88 26.48 10.74
CA SER A 190 -13.24 27.63 11.59
C SER A 190 -12.05 28.48 12.04
N THR A 191 -10.81 28.02 11.83
CA THR A 191 -9.59 28.78 12.14
C THR A 191 -9.03 29.50 10.92
N LEU A 192 -9.62 29.31 9.74
CA LEU A 192 -9.31 30.07 8.54
C LEU A 192 -10.01 31.43 8.59
N ASP A 193 -9.66 32.31 7.65
CA ASP A 193 -10.32 33.60 7.49
C ASP A 193 -11.83 33.42 7.27
N ASN A 194 -12.62 34.45 7.58
CA ASN A 194 -14.07 34.36 7.47
C ASN A 194 -14.52 34.42 6.00
N ASP A 195 -14.74 33.25 5.39
CA ASP A 195 -15.21 33.09 4.01
C ASP A 195 -16.10 31.85 3.85
N TYR A 196 -16.66 31.65 2.65
CA TYR A 196 -17.40 30.46 2.26
C TYR A 196 -16.46 29.44 1.58
N TYR A 197 -16.11 28.39 2.31
CA TYR A 197 -15.25 27.28 1.86
C TYR A 197 -16.05 26.00 1.58
#